data_AF-A0A820YWV0-F1
#
_entry.id   AF-A0A820YWV0-F1
#
_cell.length_a   1.000
_cell.length_b   1.000
_cell.length_c   1.000
_cell.angle_alpha   90.00
_cell.angle_beta   90.00
_cell.angle_gamma   90.00
#
_symmetry.space_group_name_H-M   'P 1'
#
loop_
_entity.id
_entity.type
_entity.pdbx_description
1 polymer ?
#
loop_
_entity_poly.entity_id
_entity_poly.type
_entity_poly.pdbx_seq_one_letter_code
_entity_poly.pdbx_strand_id
1 'polypeptide(L)'
;KSIRNLQGHLIGQYHIHAGKSVPIVKGGEGTRMEEGEIYAIETFGSTGKGVVHDDMEVSHYMKHYDAEQASVRNAKAKQLYNTISKNFGTLAFCRRWLDRLGESKYLLALKSLVDAEVVNPYPPLCDIKGCYTAQFEHTIILRPTCKEVVSRGDDY
;
A
#
# COMPACT_ATOMS: atom_id res chain seq x y z
N LYS A 1 10.70 13.07 -15.21
CA LYS A 1 9.81 12.07 -15.87
C LYS A 1 8.82 11.55 -14.84
N SER A 2 7.57 11.28 -15.19
CA SER A 2 6.67 10.54 -14.28
C SER A 2 7.18 9.11 -14.11
N ILE A 3 7.10 8.55 -12.90
CA ILE A 3 7.38 7.14 -12.64
C ILE A 3 6.20 6.31 -13.13
N ARG A 4 6.30 5.72 -14.32
CA ARG A 4 5.14 5.22 -15.08
C ARG A 4 4.45 3.97 -14.49
N ASN A 5 5.10 3.28 -13.56
CA ASN A 5 4.55 2.12 -12.86
C ASN A 5 4.22 2.41 -11.38
N LEU A 6 4.10 3.70 -11.04
CA LEU A 6 3.41 4.16 -9.83
C LEU A 6 2.15 4.92 -10.23
N GLN A 7 1.19 4.98 -9.32
CA GLN A 7 -0.18 5.42 -9.61
C GLN A 7 -0.87 5.78 -8.31
N GLY A 8 -1.79 6.75 -8.37
CA GLY A 8 -2.77 6.92 -7.31
C GLY A 8 -3.81 5.80 -7.32
N HIS A 9 -4.75 5.82 -6.39
CA HIS A 9 -5.64 4.68 -6.18
C HIS A 9 -6.93 5.05 -5.47
N LEU A 10 -7.95 4.22 -5.66
CA LEU A 10 -9.17 4.25 -4.86
C LEU A 10 -8.88 3.77 -3.43
N ILE A 11 -9.52 4.42 -2.46
CA ILE A 11 -9.47 4.09 -1.04
C ILE A 11 -10.84 3.58 -0.62
N GLY A 12 -10.85 2.41 0.02
CA GLY A 12 -12.02 1.81 0.65
C GLY A 12 -11.89 1.77 2.17
N GLN A 13 -12.95 1.37 2.85
CA GLN A 13 -12.93 1.23 4.30
C GLN A 13 -11.94 0.12 4.72
N TYR A 14 -10.89 0.49 5.47
CA TYR A 14 -9.77 -0.41 5.81
C TYR A 14 -9.08 -1.06 4.60
N HIS A 15 -9.21 -0.48 3.41
CA HIS A 15 -8.63 -1.00 2.16
C HIS A 15 -7.91 0.13 1.45
N ILE A 16 -6.59 0.24 1.66
CA ILE A 16 -5.83 1.36 1.11
C ILE A 16 -5.86 1.36 -0.42
N HIS A 17 -5.80 0.19 -1.07
CA HIS A 17 -5.84 0.03 -2.53
C HIS A 17 -7.12 -0.71 -2.99
N ALA A 18 -8.25 -0.02 -3.08
CA ALA A 18 -9.57 -0.63 -3.33
C ALA A 18 -9.89 -0.98 -4.80
N GLY A 19 -8.87 -1.22 -5.63
CA GLY A 19 -9.02 -1.84 -6.96
C GLY A 19 -8.96 -0.89 -8.17
N LYS A 20 -9.40 0.37 -8.08
CA LYS A 20 -9.20 1.35 -9.17
C LYS A 20 -7.87 2.08 -9.01
N SER A 21 -7.21 2.31 -10.15
CA SER A 21 -5.89 2.92 -10.25
C SER A 21 -5.95 4.24 -11.01
N VAL A 22 -5.16 5.23 -10.59
CA VAL A 22 -5.08 6.57 -11.22
C VAL A 22 -3.70 6.74 -11.86
N PRO A 23 -3.56 6.48 -13.18
CA PRO A 23 -2.25 6.51 -13.84
C PRO A 23 -1.71 7.94 -13.98
N ILE A 24 -0.39 8.08 -13.89
CA ILE A 24 0.32 9.37 -14.05
C ILE A 24 1.02 9.52 -15.41
N VAL A 25 0.64 8.67 -16.36
CA VAL A 25 1.05 8.69 -17.77
C VAL A 25 -0.14 8.34 -18.67
N LYS A 26 -0.08 8.75 -19.94
CA LYS A 26 -1.11 8.41 -20.93
C LYS A 26 -1.13 6.91 -21.25
N GLY A 27 -2.28 6.42 -21.73
CA GLY A 27 -2.46 5.04 -22.20
C GLY A 27 -3.04 4.08 -21.17
N GLY A 28 -3.55 4.59 -20.05
CA GLY A 28 -4.30 3.80 -19.07
C GLY A 28 -5.71 3.42 -19.55
N GLU A 29 -6.46 2.78 -18.65
CA GLU A 29 -7.83 2.33 -18.90
C GLU A 29 -8.82 3.48 -19.07
N GLY A 30 -9.94 3.21 -19.75
CA GLY A 30 -11.07 4.15 -19.89
C GLY A 30 -12.04 4.15 -18.71
N THR A 31 -11.67 3.54 -17.59
CA THR A 31 -12.47 3.43 -16.37
C THR A 31 -12.78 4.82 -15.80
N ARG A 32 -14.04 5.06 -15.40
CA ARG A 32 -14.48 6.34 -14.84
C ARG A 32 -14.48 6.31 -13.31
N MET A 33 -14.18 7.46 -12.72
CA MET A 33 -14.45 7.73 -11.31
C MET A 33 -15.97 7.90 -11.12
N GLU A 34 -16.45 7.47 -9.96
CA GLU A 34 -17.87 7.45 -9.58
C GLU A 34 -18.12 8.34 -8.36
N GLU A 35 -19.37 8.80 -8.23
CA GLU A 35 -19.80 9.56 -7.06
C GLU A 35 -19.66 8.71 -5.78
N GLY A 36 -19.17 9.33 -4.70
CA GLY A 36 -18.94 8.70 -3.41
C GLY A 36 -17.55 8.06 -3.26
N GLU A 37 -16.79 7.92 -4.34
CA GLU A 37 -15.44 7.35 -4.29
C GLU A 37 -14.43 8.29 -3.62
N ILE A 38 -13.44 7.69 -2.96
CA ILE A 38 -12.35 8.37 -2.27
C ILE A 38 -11.05 7.97 -2.95
N TYR A 39 -10.22 8.94 -3.32
CA TYR A 39 -8.99 8.66 -4.05
C TYR A 39 -7.77 9.27 -3.36
N ALA A 40 -6.69 8.49 -3.31
CA ALA A 40 -5.34 8.99 -3.26
C ALA A 40 -4.95 9.49 -4.65
N ILE A 41 -4.67 10.79 -4.76
CA ILE A 41 -4.10 11.40 -5.96
C ILE A 41 -2.64 11.71 -5.66
N GLU A 42 -1.77 10.79 -6.05
CA GLU A 42 -0.33 10.90 -5.89
C GLU A 42 0.39 10.90 -7.23
N THR A 43 1.46 11.68 -7.30
CA THR A 43 2.32 11.73 -8.48
C THR A 43 3.78 11.65 -8.09
N PHE A 44 4.57 11.01 -8.95
CA PHE A 44 5.98 10.75 -8.70
C PHE A 44 6.83 11.27 -9.85
N GLY A 45 7.68 12.25 -9.56
CA GLY A 45 8.70 12.74 -10.47
C GLY A 45 10.02 12.02 -10.26
N SER A 46 10.74 11.70 -11.34
CA SER A 46 12.08 11.12 -11.30
C SER A 46 13.03 11.78 -12.31
N THR A 47 14.29 11.96 -11.92
CA THR A 47 15.41 12.32 -12.82
C THR A 47 16.00 11.10 -13.55
N GLY A 48 15.61 9.88 -13.18
CA GLY A 48 16.13 8.61 -13.70
C GLY A 48 15.37 8.04 -14.90
N LYS A 49 15.06 6.74 -14.83
CA LYS A 49 14.35 6.01 -15.90
C LYS A 49 12.83 6.22 -15.85
N GLY A 50 12.30 6.74 -14.75
CA GLY A 50 10.86 6.86 -14.53
C GLY A 50 10.20 5.49 -14.43
N VAL A 51 10.87 4.54 -13.78
CA VAL A 51 10.37 3.19 -13.46
C VAL A 51 10.98 2.79 -12.14
N VAL A 52 10.15 2.26 -11.25
CA VAL A 52 10.63 1.64 -10.02
C VAL A 52 10.72 0.13 -10.14
N HIS A 53 11.62 -0.46 -9.38
CA HIS A 53 11.75 -1.89 -9.14
C HIS A 53 11.90 -2.12 -7.63
N ASP A 54 11.59 -3.32 -7.20
CA ASP A 54 11.80 -3.74 -5.82
C ASP A 54 13.31 -3.72 -5.50
N ASP A 55 13.69 -3.06 -4.40
CA ASP A 55 15.06 -3.05 -3.90
C ASP A 55 15.08 -2.96 -2.37
N MET A 56 16.23 -3.25 -1.76
CA MET A 56 16.46 -3.21 -0.32
C MET A 56 15.60 -4.18 0.51
N GLU A 57 15.66 -4.05 1.84
CA GLU A 57 14.95 -4.94 2.75
C GLU A 57 13.46 -4.56 2.89
N VAL A 58 12.57 -5.56 2.77
CA VAL A 58 11.13 -5.39 2.96
C VAL A 58 10.82 -4.99 4.39
N SER A 59 10.10 -3.88 4.55
CA SER A 59 9.65 -3.38 5.85
C SER A 59 8.12 -3.30 5.98
N HIS A 60 7.41 -3.10 4.87
CA HIS A 60 5.96 -2.94 4.83
C HIS A 60 5.27 -4.24 4.43
N TYR A 61 4.15 -4.50 5.09
CA TYR A 61 3.34 -5.70 4.90
C TYR A 61 1.86 -5.32 5.06
N MET A 62 0.97 -6.05 4.40
CA MET A 62 -0.47 -5.87 4.58
C MET A 62 -1.16 -7.21 4.47
N LYS A 63 -2.15 -7.47 5.32
CA LYS A 63 -2.98 -8.67 5.14
C LYS A 63 -3.70 -8.56 3.78
N HIS A 64 -3.75 -9.65 3.03
CA HIS A 64 -4.60 -9.69 1.84
C HIS A 64 -6.06 -9.45 2.28
N TYR A 65 -6.76 -8.54 1.59
CA TYR A 65 -8.07 -8.04 2.05
C TYR A 65 -9.07 -9.18 2.29
N ASP A 66 -9.15 -10.10 1.32
CA ASP A 66 -10.05 -11.28 1.38
C ASP A 66 -9.42 -12.53 2.02
N ALA A 67 -8.26 -12.43 2.68
CA ALA A 67 -7.62 -13.61 3.25
C ALA A 67 -8.36 -14.17 4.46
N GLU A 68 -8.70 -15.46 4.37
CA GLU A 68 -9.20 -16.26 5.48
C GLU A 68 -8.06 -16.85 6.33
N GLN A 69 -8.31 -17.06 7.61
CA GLN A 69 -7.31 -17.63 8.53
C GLN A 69 -7.00 -19.12 8.24
N ALA A 70 -7.94 -19.85 7.63
CA ALA A 70 -7.87 -21.30 7.48
C ALA A 70 -6.67 -21.80 6.66
N SER A 71 -6.05 -20.92 5.85
CA SER A 71 -4.85 -21.21 5.06
C SER A 71 -3.56 -21.32 5.89
N VAL A 72 -3.54 -20.85 7.14
CA VAL A 72 -2.34 -20.82 7.99
C VAL A 72 -2.26 -22.04 8.92
N ARG A 73 -1.39 -23.01 8.60
CA ARG A 73 -1.25 -24.27 9.36
C ARG A 73 -0.22 -24.23 10.49
N ASN A 74 0.87 -23.47 10.34
CA ASN A 74 1.94 -23.42 11.34
C ASN A 74 1.49 -22.65 12.59
N ALA A 75 1.70 -23.20 13.79
CA ALA A 75 1.23 -22.60 15.04
C ALA A 75 1.78 -21.19 15.31
N LYS A 76 3.08 -20.95 15.06
CA LYS A 76 3.70 -19.62 15.22
C LYS A 76 3.19 -18.64 14.17
N ALA A 77 3.03 -19.08 12.92
CA ALA A 77 2.44 -18.26 11.87
C ALA A 77 0.98 -17.90 12.19
N LYS A 78 0.20 -18.85 12.72
CA LYS A 78 -1.18 -18.64 13.14
C LYS A 78 -1.27 -17.65 14.29
N GLN A 79 -0.37 -17.75 15.28
CA GLN A 79 -0.27 -16.77 16.36
C GLN A 79 0.01 -15.36 15.81
N LEU A 80 1.02 -15.23 14.93
CA LEU A 80 1.36 -13.95 14.33
C LEU A 80 0.21 -13.38 13.48
N TYR A 81 -0.49 -14.24 12.70
CA TYR A 81 -1.67 -13.85 11.93
C TYR A 81 -2.78 -13.30 12.83
N ASN A 82 -3.00 -13.91 14.00
CA ASN A 82 -3.96 -13.41 14.98
C ASN A 82 -3.53 -12.05 15.53
N THR A 83 -2.25 -11.87 15.84
CA THR A 83 -1.70 -10.57 16.26
C THR A 83 -1.93 -9.52 15.18
N ILE A 84 -1.62 -9.82 13.92
CA ILE A 84 -1.85 -8.90 12.78
C ILE A 84 -3.34 -8.57 12.63
N SER A 85 -4.21 -9.59 12.63
CA SER A 85 -5.65 -9.41 12.45
C SER A 85 -6.28 -8.59 13.58
N LYS A 86 -5.84 -8.81 14.83
CA LYS A 86 -6.33 -8.08 15.99
C LYS A 86 -5.89 -6.62 16.01
N ASN A 87 -4.66 -6.32 15.60
CA ASN A 87 -4.08 -4.99 15.77
C ASN A 87 -4.15 -4.11 14.52
N PHE A 88 -4.16 -4.71 13.33
CA PHE A 88 -4.12 -3.99 12.05
C PHE A 88 -5.31 -4.35 11.15
N GLY A 89 -5.89 -5.54 11.30
CA GLY A 89 -6.93 -6.03 10.40
C GLY A 89 -6.38 -6.14 8.97
N THR A 90 -6.92 -5.35 8.05
CA THR A 90 -6.48 -5.23 6.65
C THR A 90 -5.64 -3.97 6.40
N LEU A 91 -5.37 -3.15 7.41
CA LEU A 91 -4.45 -2.02 7.28
C LEU A 91 -3.01 -2.52 7.15
N ALA A 92 -2.18 -1.74 6.44
CA ALA A 92 -0.76 -2.01 6.34
C ALA A 92 -0.08 -1.87 7.71
N PHE A 93 1.01 -2.62 7.90
CA PHE A 93 1.85 -2.60 9.08
C PHE A 93 3.33 -2.73 8.69
N CYS A 94 4.21 -2.56 9.67
CA CYS A 94 5.64 -2.76 9.48
C CYS A 94 6.26 -3.57 10.62
N ARG A 95 7.47 -4.12 10.40
CA ARG A 95 8.20 -4.92 11.40
C ARG A 95 8.32 -4.22 12.76
N ARG A 96 8.65 -2.92 12.76
CA ARG A 96 8.76 -2.11 13.99
C ARG A 96 7.48 -2.09 14.83
N TRP A 97 6.31 -2.20 14.20
CA TRP A 97 5.04 -2.24 14.93
C TRP A 97 4.81 -3.60 15.59
N LEU A 98 5.23 -4.69 14.96
CA LEU A 98 5.25 -6.02 15.59
C LEU A 98 6.21 -6.03 16.79
N ASP A 99 7.41 -5.44 16.64
CA ASP A 99 8.38 -5.31 17.74
C ASP A 99 7.77 -4.57 18.94
N ARG A 100 7.03 -3.48 18.69
CA ARG A 100 6.34 -2.70 19.73
C ARG A 100 5.24 -3.47 20.44
N LEU A 101 4.61 -4.44 19.76
CA LEU A 101 3.63 -5.35 20.34
C LEU A 101 4.27 -6.48 21.16
N GLY A 102 5.61 -6.55 21.21
CA GLY A 102 6.36 -7.58 21.92
C GLY A 102 6.56 -8.86 21.12
N GLU A 103 6.17 -8.89 19.84
CA GLU A 103 6.51 -10.00 18.95
C GLU A 103 8.03 -10.06 18.77
N SER A 104 8.60 -11.26 18.84
CA SER A 104 10.03 -11.47 18.65
C SER A 104 10.28 -12.75 17.87
N LYS A 105 11.43 -12.83 17.17
CA LYS A 105 11.80 -13.98 16.32
C LYS A 105 10.69 -14.39 15.32
N TYR A 106 9.88 -13.42 14.87
CA TYR A 106 8.70 -13.66 14.05
C TYR A 106 9.00 -13.70 12.55
N LEU A 107 10.22 -13.37 12.09
CA LEU A 107 10.53 -13.25 10.66
C LEU A 107 10.21 -14.51 9.85
N LEU A 108 10.49 -15.70 10.39
CA LEU A 108 10.15 -16.95 9.72
C LEU A 108 8.64 -17.17 9.65
N ALA A 109 7.91 -16.82 10.71
CA ALA A 109 6.46 -16.89 10.74
C ALA A 109 5.84 -15.90 9.75
N LEU A 110 6.37 -14.67 9.68
CA LEU A 110 5.96 -13.65 8.72
C LEU A 110 6.21 -14.11 7.28
N LYS A 111 7.37 -14.72 7.01
CA LYS A 111 7.65 -15.34 5.70
C LYS A 111 6.63 -16.42 5.37
N SER A 112 6.28 -17.28 6.32
CA SER A 112 5.23 -18.30 6.10
C SER A 112 3.86 -17.71 5.79
N LEU A 113 3.52 -16.54 6.34
CA LEU A 113 2.28 -15.84 5.99
C LEU A 113 2.32 -15.25 4.58
N VAL A 114 3.49 -14.76 4.17
CA VAL A 114 3.73 -14.28 2.79
C VAL A 114 3.67 -15.41 1.78
N ASP A 115 4.38 -16.52 2.04
CA ASP A 115 4.39 -17.70 1.17
C ASP A 115 2.99 -18.34 1.04
N ALA A 116 2.11 -18.13 2.04
CA ALA A 116 0.73 -18.58 2.02
C ALA A 116 -0.26 -17.55 1.43
N GLU A 117 0.25 -16.44 0.87
CA GLU A 117 -0.53 -15.38 0.20
C GLU A 117 -1.61 -14.72 1.08
N VAL A 118 -1.49 -14.83 2.41
CA VAL A 118 -2.40 -14.15 3.35
C VAL A 118 -1.87 -12.80 3.81
N VAL A 119 -0.58 -12.54 3.60
CA VAL A 119 0.07 -11.26 3.85
C VAL A 119 0.91 -10.91 2.62
N ASN A 120 0.70 -9.74 2.06
CA ASN A 120 1.48 -9.22 0.95
C ASN A 120 2.69 -8.43 1.46
N PRO A 121 3.91 -8.70 0.98
CA PRO A 121 5.06 -7.85 1.23
C PRO A 121 5.04 -6.64 0.28
N TYR A 122 5.44 -5.48 0.78
CA TYR A 122 5.62 -4.25 -0.01
C TYR A 122 7.07 -3.77 0.16
N PRO A 123 8.01 -4.25 -0.69
CA PRO A 123 9.39 -3.78 -0.67
C PRO A 123 9.49 -2.28 -1.02
N PRO A 124 10.59 -1.62 -0.63
CA PRO A 124 10.92 -0.31 -1.17
C PRO A 124 10.97 -0.33 -2.70
N LEU A 125 10.38 0.69 -3.32
CA LEU A 125 10.29 0.85 -4.77
C LEU A 125 11.28 1.93 -5.22
N CYS A 126 12.32 1.54 -5.96
CA CYS A 126 13.44 2.41 -6.31
C CYS A 126 13.61 2.56 -7.83
N ASP A 127 13.92 3.76 -8.31
CA ASP A 127 14.46 3.95 -9.67
C ASP A 127 15.99 3.74 -9.64
N ILE A 128 16.71 3.95 -10.74
CA ILE A 128 18.13 3.66 -10.85
C ILE A 128 18.99 4.40 -9.82
N LYS A 129 20.05 3.74 -9.35
CA LYS A 129 21.04 4.33 -8.45
C LYS A 129 21.54 5.68 -8.98
N GLY A 130 21.56 6.69 -8.11
CA GLY A 130 22.05 8.05 -8.41
C GLY A 130 20.99 8.99 -8.98
N CYS A 131 19.76 8.54 -9.22
CA CYS A 131 18.66 9.45 -9.53
C CYS A 131 18.01 10.03 -8.26
N TYR A 132 17.14 11.01 -8.47
CA TYR A 132 16.32 11.63 -7.43
C TYR A 132 14.85 11.49 -7.79
N THR A 133 14.03 11.16 -6.79
CA THR A 133 12.58 11.09 -6.90
C THR A 133 11.91 12.11 -5.97
N ALA A 134 10.72 12.56 -6.35
CA ALA A 134 9.88 13.44 -5.54
C ALA A 134 8.42 13.01 -5.66
N GLN A 135 7.64 13.18 -4.60
CA GLN A 135 6.23 12.82 -4.51
C GLN A 135 5.43 13.95 -3.86
N PHE A 136 4.20 14.15 -4.33
CA PHE A 136 3.14 14.85 -3.60
C PHE A 136 1.85 14.05 -3.70
N GLU A 137 1.02 14.14 -2.67
CA GLU A 137 -0.23 13.39 -2.58
C GLU A 137 -1.30 14.17 -1.83
N HIS A 138 -2.55 14.06 -2.28
CA HIS A 138 -3.72 14.35 -1.45
C HIS A 138 -4.75 13.24 -1.53
N THR A 139 -5.58 13.16 -0.48
CA THR A 139 -6.84 12.44 -0.53
C THR A 139 -7.94 13.39 -1.02
N ILE A 140 -8.74 12.92 -1.97
CA ILE A 140 -9.96 13.61 -2.41
C ILE A 140 -11.20 12.75 -2.15
N ILE A 141 -12.32 13.41 -1.88
CA ILE A 141 -13.64 12.78 -1.76
C ILE A 141 -14.52 13.33 -2.88
N LEU A 142 -15.08 12.43 -3.70
CA LEU A 142 -16.02 12.78 -4.76
C LEU A 142 -17.44 12.83 -4.18
N ARG A 143 -17.76 13.90 -3.44
CA ARG A 143 -19.07 14.06 -2.82
C ARG A 143 -20.14 14.34 -3.90
N PRO A 144 -21.43 14.05 -3.63
CA PRO A 144 -22.50 14.32 -4.59
C PRO A 144 -22.60 15.78 -5.03
N THR A 145 -22.18 16.72 -4.17
CA THR A 145 -22.31 18.16 -4.41
C THR A 145 -21.01 18.86 -4.77
N CYS A 146 -19.86 18.24 -4.52
CA CYS A 146 -18.56 18.83 -4.81
C CYS A 146 -17.43 17.79 -4.79
N LYS A 147 -16.28 18.18 -5.34
CA LYS A 147 -15.02 17.49 -5.07
C LYS A 147 -14.33 18.19 -3.89
N GLU A 148 -13.99 17.43 -2.86
CA GLU A 148 -13.30 17.95 -1.68
C GLU A 148 -11.87 17.40 -1.62
N VAL A 149 -10.86 18.28 -1.53
CA VAL A 149 -9.48 17.87 -1.25
C VAL A 149 -9.32 17.84 0.27
N VAL A 150 -9.73 16.73 0.88
CA VAL A 150 -9.92 16.63 2.33
C VAL A 150 -8.61 16.77 3.12
N SER A 151 -7.47 16.47 2.49
CA SER A 151 -6.16 16.59 3.13
C SER A 151 -5.39 17.87 2.77
N ARG A 152 -6.04 18.89 2.18
CA ARG A 152 -5.41 20.17 1.86
C ARG A 152 -5.01 20.93 3.13
N GLY A 153 -3.79 21.48 3.16
CA GLY A 153 -3.34 22.41 4.19
C GLY A 153 -2.83 23.74 3.61
N ASP A 154 -2.33 24.63 4.48
CA ASP A 154 -1.63 25.86 4.08
C ASP A 154 -0.17 25.60 3.65
N ASP A 155 0.32 24.38 3.89
CA ASP A 155 1.65 23.91 3.52
C ASP A 155 1.71 23.38 2.08
N TYR A 156 0.79 22.51 1.67
CA TYR A 156 0.68 22.02 0.29
C TYR A 156 -0.63 21.34 -0.05
#